data_AF-A0A064BYY9-F1
#
_entry.id   AF-A0A064BYY9-F1
#
_cell.length_a   1.000
_cell.length_b   1.000
_cell.length_c   1.000
_cell.angle_alpha   90.00
_cell.angle_beta   90.00
_cell.angle_gamma   90.00
#
_symmetry.space_group_name_H-M   'P 1'
#
loop_
_entity.id
_entity.type
_entity.pdbx_description
1 polymer ?
#
loop_
_entity_poly.entity_id
_entity_poly.type
_entity_poly.pdbx_seq_one_letter_code
_entity_poly.pdbx_strand_id
1 'polypeptide(L)'
;MILLAILFTCFSVYLELEVPTYISKITDLLGSQGTNLDELWQPASMMMGMPFLAFLSVVAVGFFASRVAASYISRLRSDIFNRVLDYSQTKIKKFSIPSLLTRTTNDITQVQMLITMGLQVVTRGSIMAIWAIGKILGHSEY
;
A
#
# COMPACT_ATOMS: atom_id res chain seq x y z
N MET A 1 -7.87 -7.47 -9.97
CA MET A 1 -7.71 -6.45 -8.90
C MET A 1 -6.37 -6.55 -8.19
N ILE A 2 -5.92 -7.73 -7.74
CA ILE A 2 -4.59 -7.87 -7.11
C ILE A 2 -3.46 -7.45 -8.06
N LEU A 3 -3.46 -7.94 -9.31
CA LEU A 3 -2.47 -7.53 -10.32
C LEU A 3 -2.47 -6.02 -10.58
N LEU A 4 -3.65 -5.40 -10.62
CA LEU A 4 -3.79 -3.95 -10.77
C LEU A 4 -3.21 -3.22 -9.54
N ALA A 5 -3.52 -3.69 -8.34
CA ALA A 5 -2.94 -3.14 -7.12
C ALA A 5 -1.40 -3.19 -7.15
N ILE A 6 -0.82 -4.33 -7.54
CA ILE A 6 0.64 -4.48 -7.67
C ILE A 6 1.20 -3.51 -8.73
N LEU A 7 0.55 -3.40 -9.90
CA LEU A 7 0.98 -2.49 -10.96
C LEU A 7 0.97 -1.03 -10.49
N PHE A 8 -0.11 -0.58 -9.84
CA PHE A 8 -0.18 0.77 -9.27
C PHE A 8 0.81 0.97 -8.13
N THR A 9 1.12 -0.06 -7.33
CA THR A 9 2.17 0.00 -6.31
C THR A 9 3.55 0.15 -6.94
N CYS A 10 3.87 -0.58 -8.01
CA CYS A 10 5.12 -0.40 -8.75
C CYS A 10 5.22 1.05 -9.26
N PHE A 11 4.16 1.54 -9.89
CA PHE A 11 4.13 2.91 -10.42
C PHE A 11 4.27 3.97 -9.31
N SER A 12 3.61 3.83 -8.17
CA SER A 12 3.77 4.78 -7.06
C SER A 12 5.18 4.77 -6.48
N VAL A 13 5.78 3.57 -6.31
CA VAL A 13 7.14 3.43 -5.77
C VAL A 13 8.17 4.05 -6.73
N TYR A 14 7.98 3.88 -8.05
CA TYR A 14 8.82 4.53 -9.06
C TYR A 14 8.86 6.05 -8.86
N LEU A 15 7.68 6.66 -8.82
CA LEU A 15 7.53 8.11 -8.70
C LEU A 15 8.15 8.62 -7.39
N GLU A 16 7.97 7.89 -6.29
CA GLU A 16 8.57 8.23 -4.99
C GLU A 16 10.11 8.16 -5.03
N LEU A 17 10.68 7.17 -5.70
CA LEU A 17 12.13 7.02 -5.82
C LEU A 17 12.78 8.01 -6.80
N GLU A 18 12.01 8.63 -7.69
CA GLU A 18 12.50 9.67 -8.59
C GLU A 18 12.60 11.05 -7.92
N VAL A 19 11.81 11.32 -6.87
CA VAL A 19 11.83 12.62 -6.16
C VAL A 19 13.24 13.05 -5.72
N PRO A 20 14.08 12.19 -5.10
CA PRO A 20 15.46 12.55 -4.72
C PRO A 20 16.36 12.97 -5.91
N THR A 21 16.15 12.41 -7.10
CA THR A 21 16.91 12.78 -8.30
C THR A 21 16.62 14.22 -8.71
N TYR A 22 15.38 14.67 -8.57
CA TYR A 22 15.01 16.06 -8.81
C TYR A 22 15.47 17.00 -7.70
N ILE A 23 15.54 16.53 -6.44
CA ILE A 23 16.16 17.30 -5.35
C ILE A 23 17.63 17.58 -5.70
N SER A 24 18.40 16.56 -6.12
CA SER A 24 19.80 16.74 -6.55
C SER A 24 19.92 17.75 -7.68
N LYS A 25 19.10 17.60 -8.74
CA LYS A 25 19.12 18.51 -9.90
C LYS A 25 18.83 19.95 -9.52
N ILE A 26 17.89 20.17 -8.59
CA ILE A 26 17.58 21.51 -8.06
C ILE A 26 18.76 22.07 -7.26
N THR A 27 19.38 21.25 -6.41
CA THR A 27 20.56 21.66 -5.63
C THR A 27 21.74 22.01 -6.51
N ASP A 28 21.99 21.24 -7.58
CA ASP A 28 23.07 21.51 -8.53
C ASP A 28 22.86 22.82 -9.29
N LEU A 29 21.62 23.06 -9.76
CA LEU A 29 21.24 24.32 -10.41
C LEU A 29 21.33 25.51 -9.45
N LEU A 30 21.01 25.34 -8.16
CA LEU A 30 21.17 26.41 -7.16
C LEU A 30 22.64 26.69 -6.81
N GLY A 31 23.51 25.68 -6.93
CA GLY A 31 24.94 25.78 -6.63
C GLY A 31 25.79 26.37 -7.75
N SER A 32 25.32 26.36 -9.01
CA SER A 32 26.04 26.96 -10.13
C SER A 32 25.92 28.49 -10.16
N GLN A 33 27.04 29.18 -10.43
CA GLN A 33 27.01 30.63 -10.63
C GLN A 33 26.38 30.98 -11.99
N GLY A 34 25.32 31.79 -11.98
CA GLY A 34 24.64 32.28 -13.21
C GLY A 34 23.30 31.63 -13.53
N THR A 35 22.71 30.85 -12.62
CA THR A 35 21.43 30.18 -12.84
C THR A 35 20.26 31.17 -12.96
N ASN A 36 19.52 31.08 -14.06
CA ASN A 36 18.27 31.81 -14.22
C ASN A 36 17.16 31.11 -13.44
N LEU A 37 16.34 31.86 -12.70
CA LEU A 37 15.18 31.32 -11.96
C LEU A 37 14.20 30.56 -12.86
N ASP A 38 14.18 30.89 -14.15
CA ASP A 38 13.35 30.21 -15.15
C ASP A 38 13.74 28.74 -15.35
N GLU A 39 15.03 28.39 -15.19
CA GLU A 39 15.53 27.01 -15.32
C GLU A 39 15.09 26.12 -14.15
N LEU A 40 14.70 26.73 -13.02
CA LEU A 40 14.27 26.02 -11.82
C LEU A 40 12.81 25.56 -11.87
N TRP A 41 11.95 26.24 -12.65
CA TRP A 41 10.52 25.93 -12.72
C TRP A 41 10.22 24.53 -13.26
N GLN A 42 10.99 24.08 -14.25
CA GLN A 42 10.81 22.74 -14.83
C GLN A 42 11.10 21.62 -13.80
N PRO A 43 12.29 21.54 -13.16
CA PRO A 43 12.55 20.49 -12.18
C PRO A 43 11.68 20.63 -10.92
N ALA A 44 11.35 21.85 -10.48
CA ALA A 44 10.48 22.06 -9.33
C ALA A 44 9.04 21.56 -9.57
N SER A 45 8.47 21.84 -10.74
CA SER A 45 7.12 21.36 -11.09
C SER A 45 7.07 19.83 -11.23
N MET A 46 8.10 19.21 -11.81
CA MET A 46 8.21 17.74 -11.88
C MET A 46 8.33 17.11 -10.48
N MET A 47 9.16 17.68 -9.62
CA MET A 47 9.33 17.22 -8.24
C MET A 47 8.02 17.25 -7.44
N MET A 48 7.17 18.25 -7.68
CA MET A 48 5.88 18.37 -7.01
C MET A 48 4.78 17.50 -7.65
N GLY A 49 4.82 17.30 -8.98
CA GLY A 49 3.88 16.45 -9.70
C GLY A 49 4.01 14.96 -9.38
N MET A 50 5.23 14.48 -9.13
CA MET A 50 5.48 13.05 -8.88
C MET A 50 4.80 12.53 -7.59
N PRO A 51 4.97 13.14 -6.40
CA PRO A 51 4.25 12.73 -5.19
C PRO A 51 2.74 12.81 -5.33
N PHE A 52 2.23 13.79 -6.09
CA PHE A 52 0.80 13.92 -6.34
C PHE A 52 0.26 12.74 -7.16
N LEU A 53 0.95 12.33 -8.22
CA LEU A 53 0.60 11.15 -9.00
C LEU A 53 0.78 9.84 -8.21
N ALA A 54 1.82 9.77 -7.38
CA ALA A 54 2.04 8.64 -6.48
C ALA A 54 0.88 8.52 -5.48
N PHE A 55 0.42 9.63 -4.90
CA PHE A 55 -0.74 9.68 -4.01
C PHE A 55 -2.00 9.13 -4.68
N LEU A 56 -2.34 9.59 -5.88
CA LEU A 56 -3.50 9.08 -6.64
C LEU A 56 -3.40 7.58 -6.89
N SER A 57 -2.19 7.09 -7.19
CA SER A 57 -1.93 5.67 -7.38
C SER A 57 -2.13 4.87 -6.10
N VAL A 58 -1.62 5.35 -4.96
CA VAL A 58 -1.80 4.71 -3.65
C VAL A 58 -3.27 4.67 -3.23
N VAL A 59 -4.06 5.72 -3.53
CA VAL A 59 -5.51 5.71 -3.31
C VAL A 59 -6.19 4.60 -4.12
N ALA A 60 -5.81 4.42 -5.40
CA ALA A 60 -6.32 3.33 -6.22
C ALA A 60 -5.93 1.94 -5.67
N VAL A 61 -4.70 1.77 -5.18
CA VAL A 61 -4.26 0.54 -4.51
C VAL A 61 -5.12 0.26 -3.28
N GLY A 62 -5.38 1.26 -2.44
CA GLY A 62 -6.23 1.13 -1.26
C GLY A 62 -7.67 0.70 -1.60
N PHE A 63 -8.23 1.23 -2.68
CA PHE A 63 -9.53 0.81 -3.20
C PHE A 63 -9.51 -0.66 -3.64
N PHE A 64 -8.53 -1.09 -4.43
CA PHE A 64 -8.45 -2.49 -4.87
C PHE A 64 -8.21 -3.45 -3.70
N ALA A 65 -7.34 -3.10 -2.76
CA ALA A 65 -7.04 -3.92 -1.59
C ALA A 65 -8.26 -4.10 -0.69
N SER A 66 -8.96 -3.00 -0.38
CA SER A 66 -10.19 -3.05 0.42
C SER A 66 -11.30 -3.84 -0.27
N ARG A 67 -11.45 -3.72 -1.60
CA ARG A 67 -12.44 -4.49 -2.36
C ARG A 67 -12.16 -5.99 -2.34
N VAL A 68 -10.90 -6.39 -2.49
CA VAL A 68 -10.47 -7.80 -2.41
C VAL A 68 -10.75 -8.36 -1.01
N ALA A 69 -10.33 -7.63 0.04
CA ALA A 69 -10.57 -8.03 1.42
C ALA A 69 -12.06 -8.14 1.74
N ALA A 70 -12.87 -7.15 1.38
CA ALA A 70 -14.31 -7.15 1.62
C ALA A 70 -15.01 -8.33 0.93
N SER A 71 -14.61 -8.67 -0.31
CA SER A 71 -15.19 -9.81 -1.04
C SER A 71 -14.87 -11.15 -0.35
N TYR A 72 -13.65 -11.33 0.13
CA TYR A 72 -13.26 -12.51 0.91
C TYR A 72 -14.02 -12.59 2.24
N ILE A 73 -14.08 -11.48 2.97
CA ILE A 73 -14.68 -11.39 4.29
C ILE A 73 -16.20 -11.59 4.25
N SER A 74 -16.87 -11.15 3.19
CA SER A 74 -18.30 -11.41 3.00
C SER A 74 -18.60 -12.91 2.96
N ARG A 75 -17.75 -13.71 2.31
CA ARG A 75 -17.90 -15.19 2.25
C ARG A 75 -17.55 -15.81 3.60
N LEU A 76 -16.39 -15.46 4.15
CA LEU A 76 -15.93 -15.95 5.44
C LEU A 76 -16.95 -15.70 6.56
N ARG A 77 -17.59 -14.53 6.57
CA ARG A 77 -18.64 -14.20 7.55
C ARG A 77 -19.85 -15.12 7.42
N SER A 78 -20.29 -15.42 6.20
CA SER A 78 -21.38 -16.36 6.00
C SER A 78 -21.02 -17.77 6.48
N ASP A 79 -19.81 -18.23 6.16
CA ASP A 79 -19.34 -19.57 6.54
C ASP A 79 -19.23 -19.71 8.06
N ILE A 80 -18.64 -18.72 8.74
CA ILE A 80 -18.52 -18.71 10.20
C ILE A 80 -19.91 -18.62 10.84
N PHE A 81 -20.80 -17.78 10.32
CA PHE A 81 -22.16 -17.63 10.87
C PHE A 81 -22.94 -18.95 10.77
N ASN A 82 -22.95 -19.58 9.59
CA ASN A 82 -23.58 -20.90 9.41
C ASN A 82 -22.96 -21.94 10.35
N ARG A 83 -21.63 -21.93 10.50
CA ARG A 83 -20.94 -22.86 11.39
C ARG A 83 -21.32 -22.69 12.86
N VAL A 84 -21.53 -21.45 13.31
CA VAL A 84 -21.96 -21.14 14.68
C VAL A 84 -23.41 -21.60 14.92
N LEU A 85 -24.29 -21.48 13.91
CA LEU A 85 -25.66 -21.98 14.00
C LEU A 85 -25.73 -23.51 14.14
N ASP A 86 -24.80 -24.24 13.52
CA ASP A 86 -24.72 -25.71 13.60
C ASP A 86 -24.06 -26.23 14.90
N TYR A 87 -23.71 -25.36 15.86
CA TYR A 87 -23.08 -25.78 17.10
C TYR A 87 -24.07 -26.42 18.07
N SER A 88 -23.70 -27.59 18.59
CA SER A 88 -24.40 -28.21 19.71
C SER A 88 -24.21 -27.43 21.01
N GLN A 89 -25.10 -27.64 21.98
CA GLN A 89 -25.03 -27.00 23.30
C GLN A 89 -23.68 -27.23 24.01
N THR A 90 -23.06 -28.40 23.82
CA THR A 90 -21.72 -28.70 24.35
C THR A 90 -20.65 -27.79 23.74
N LYS A 91 -20.71 -27.51 22.43
CA LYS A 91 -19.77 -26.59 21.75
C LYS A 91 -20.03 -25.13 22.14
N ILE A 92 -21.29 -24.74 22.28
CA ILE A 92 -21.66 -23.39 22.75
C ILE A 92 -21.13 -23.16 24.16
N LYS A 93 -21.25 -24.14 25.06
CA LYS A 93 -20.65 -24.06 26.41
C LYS A 93 -19.12 -23.98 26.39
N LYS A 94 -18.46 -24.72 25.49
CA LYS A 94 -16.99 -24.68 25.33
C LYS A 94 -16.50 -23.30 24.89
N PHE A 95 -17.16 -22.69 23.92
CA PHE A 95 -16.72 -21.40 23.38
C PHE A 95 -17.35 -20.19 24.07
N SER A 96 -18.47 -20.35 24.76
CA SER A 96 -19.33 -19.28 25.31
C SER A 96 -19.95 -18.37 24.24
N ILE A 97 -21.20 -17.92 24.49
CA ILE A 97 -21.90 -16.97 23.61
C ILE A 97 -21.08 -15.68 23.36
N PRO A 98 -20.48 -15.04 24.39
CA PRO A 98 -19.72 -13.81 24.17
C PRO A 98 -18.49 -13.99 23.25
N SER A 99 -17.75 -15.10 23.37
CA SER A 99 -16.61 -15.34 22.48
C SER A 99 -17.05 -15.63 21.04
N LEU A 100 -18.16 -16.33 20.86
CA LEU A 100 -18.72 -16.57 19.52
C LEU A 100 -19.16 -15.25 18.88
N LEU A 101 -19.70 -14.31 19.67
CA LEU A 101 -20.04 -12.98 19.20
C LEU A 101 -18.80 -12.20 18.76
N THR A 102 -17.72 -12.16 19.57
CA THR A 102 -16.50 -11.45 19.17
C THR A 102 -15.84 -12.09 17.94
N ARG A 103 -15.87 -13.41 17.82
CA ARG A 103 -15.34 -14.14 16.64
C ARG A 103 -16.11 -13.86 15.35
N THR A 104 -17.43 -13.72 15.44
CA THR A 104 -18.31 -13.43 14.29
C THR A 104 -18.34 -11.96 13.90
N THR A 105 -17.74 -11.08 14.71
CA THR A 105 -17.76 -9.63 14.49
C THR A 105 -16.34 -9.07 14.44
N ASN A 106 -15.69 -8.90 15.60
CA ASN A 106 -14.38 -8.27 15.76
C ASN A 106 -13.25 -9.05 15.10
N ASP A 107 -13.21 -10.37 15.23
CA ASP A 107 -12.11 -11.14 14.64
C ASP A 107 -12.19 -11.08 13.11
N ILE A 108 -13.41 -11.10 12.55
CA ILE A 108 -13.64 -10.95 11.10
C ILE A 108 -13.18 -9.58 10.61
N THR A 109 -13.44 -8.49 11.34
CA THR A 109 -12.96 -7.16 10.95
C THR A 109 -11.44 -7.05 11.06
N GLN A 110 -10.82 -7.67 12.07
CA GLN A 110 -9.37 -7.74 12.18
C GLN A 110 -8.75 -8.51 11.00
N VAL A 111 -9.33 -9.64 10.60
CA VAL A 111 -8.88 -10.38 9.40
C VAL A 111 -9.04 -9.52 8.14
N GLN A 112 -10.13 -8.73 8.02
CA GLN A 112 -10.30 -7.81 6.90
C GLN A 112 -9.18 -6.77 6.83
N MET A 113 -8.84 -6.16 7.97
CA MET A 113 -7.74 -5.19 8.06
C MET A 113 -6.41 -5.85 7.75
N LEU A 114 -6.16 -7.06 8.28
CA LEU A 114 -4.94 -7.82 8.01
C LEU A 114 -4.75 -8.07 6.51
N ILE A 115 -5.80 -8.48 5.79
CA ILE A 115 -5.72 -8.69 4.34
C ILE A 115 -5.50 -7.35 3.60
N THR A 116 -6.22 -6.30 4.00
CA THR A 116 -6.15 -4.98 3.36
C THR A 116 -4.78 -4.34 3.53
N MET A 117 -4.26 -4.32 4.76
CA MET A 117 -2.95 -3.76 5.09
C MET A 117 -1.83 -4.68 4.63
N GLY A 118 -1.98 -6.00 4.77
CA GLY A 118 -1.00 -6.98 4.32
C GLY A 118 -0.73 -6.85 2.83
N LEU A 119 -1.78 -6.75 2.01
CA LEU A 119 -1.61 -6.53 0.58
C LEU A 119 -0.92 -5.20 0.27
N GLN A 120 -1.12 -4.14 1.05
CA GLN A 120 -0.51 -2.83 0.79
C GLN A 120 0.94 -2.75 1.28
N VAL A 121 1.18 -3.10 2.55
CA VAL A 121 2.47 -2.90 3.22
C VAL A 121 3.50 -3.92 2.74
N VAL A 122 3.12 -5.20 2.63
CA VAL A 122 4.07 -6.26 2.25
C VAL A 122 4.52 -6.10 0.80
N THR A 123 3.57 -5.83 -0.11
CA THR A 123 3.91 -5.63 -1.54
C THR A 123 4.73 -4.36 -1.73
N ARG A 124 4.31 -3.23 -1.14
CA ARG A 124 5.04 -1.97 -1.25
C ARG A 124 6.44 -2.08 -0.68
N GLY A 125 6.59 -2.65 0.52
CA GLY A 125 7.89 -2.78 1.20
C GLY A 125 8.88 -3.62 0.39
N SER A 126 8.43 -4.75 -0.15
CA SER A 126 9.27 -5.63 -0.98
C SER A 126 9.69 -4.96 -2.30
N ILE A 127 8.75 -4.33 -3.01
CA ILE A 127 9.02 -3.61 -4.27
C ILE A 127 9.98 -2.44 -4.03
N MET A 128 9.72 -1.64 -2.99
CA MET A 128 10.55 -0.49 -2.62
C MET A 128 11.98 -0.91 -2.26
N ALA A 129 12.14 -1.98 -1.47
CA ALA A 129 13.46 -2.49 -1.11
C ALA A 129 14.26 -2.91 -2.35
N ILE A 130 13.67 -3.68 -3.26
CA ILE A 130 14.33 -4.15 -4.49
C ILE A 130 14.78 -2.96 -5.33
N TRP A 131 13.91 -1.97 -5.53
CA TRP A 131 14.20 -0.86 -6.43
C TRP A 131 15.17 0.16 -5.82
N ALA A 132 15.04 0.46 -4.52
CA ALA A 132 15.98 1.34 -3.82
C ALA A 132 17.39 0.76 -3.84
N ILE A 133 17.55 -0.53 -3.54
CA ILE A 133 18.84 -1.22 -3.61
C ILE A 133 19.39 -1.16 -5.04
N GLY A 134 18.56 -1.46 -6.05
CA GLY A 134 18.96 -1.38 -7.45
C GLY A 134 19.44 0.02 -7.86
N LYS A 135 18.73 1.07 -7.44
CA LYS A 135 19.09 2.47 -7.74
C LYS A 135 20.40 2.89 -7.07
N ILE A 136 20.63 2.47 -5.82
CA ILE A 136 21.88 2.75 -5.10
C ILE A 136 23.06 2.05 -5.77
N LEU A 137 22.92 0.76 -6.11
CA LEU A 137 23.98 0.00 -6.77
C LEU A 137 24.35 0.61 -8.13
N GLY A 138 23.36 1.03 -8.92
CA GLY A 138 23.60 1.66 -10.23
C GLY A 138 24.29 3.02 -10.15
N HIS A 139 24.17 3.76 -9.04
CA HIS A 139 24.89 5.01 -8.81
C HIS A 139 26.25 4.83 -8.12
N SER A 140 26.55 3.64 -7.58
CA SER A 140 27.83 3.35 -6.92
C SER A 140 28.95 3.04 -7.92
N GLU A 141 28.66 2.89 -9.21
CA GLU A 141 29.66 2.58 -10.25
C GLU A 141 30.26 3.82 -10.95
N TYR A 142 30.03 5.04 -10.44
CA TYR A 142 30.68 6.27 -10.90
C TYR A 142 31.37 7.02 -9.77
#